data_AF-A0A931XYC8-F1
#
_entry.id   AF-A0A931XYC8-F1
#
_cell.length_a   1.000
_cell.length_b   1.000
_cell.length_c   1.000
_cell.angle_alpha   90.00
_cell.angle_beta   90.00
_cell.angle_gamma   90.00
#
_symmetry.space_group_name_H-M   'P 1'
#
loop_
_entity.id
_entity.type
_entity.pdbx_description
1 polymer ?
#
loop_
_entity_poly.entity_id
_entity_poly.type
_entity_poly.pdbx_seq_one_letter_code
_entity_poly.pdbx_strand_id
1 'polypeptide(L)'
;WVTPEAEQRRFDARFFLARAPLGQEGESDDREALKVYWASPSQLLAECQRGAITLFPPTHRTLELLVGARTVEAAMTLPSRTTLEVICPRFVLEAGLPVLALPGDPAHEVKTPRIPGGSRYVLDDGRWISRNSPS
;
A
#
# COMPACT_ATOMS: atom_id res chain seq x y z
N TRP A 1 -8.43 5.37 -0.42
CA TRP A 1 -8.26 4.15 -1.23
C TRP A 1 -9.59 3.46 -1.24
N VAL A 2 -10.17 3.29 -2.43
CA VAL A 2 -11.45 2.62 -2.58
C VAL A 2 -11.19 1.22 -3.12
N THR A 3 -11.79 0.20 -2.50
CA THR A 3 -11.67 -1.17 -2.98
C THR A 3 -12.21 -1.29 -4.42
N PRO A 4 -11.53 -2.05 -5.31
CA PRO A 4 -11.97 -2.25 -6.70
C PRO A 4 -13.44 -2.62 -6.81
N GLU A 5 -14.10 -2.20 -7.88
CA GLU A 5 -15.53 -2.47 -8.11
C GLU A 5 -15.85 -3.96 -8.28
N ALA A 6 -14.88 -4.75 -8.74
CA ALA A 6 -15.03 -6.20 -8.92
C ALA A 6 -15.10 -6.98 -7.60
N GLU A 7 -14.71 -6.37 -6.48
CA GLU A 7 -14.74 -7.00 -5.17
C GLU A 7 -16.14 -6.94 -4.56
N GLN A 8 -16.60 -8.06 -4.00
CA GLN A 8 -17.94 -8.13 -3.38
C GLN A 8 -18.05 -7.22 -2.14
N ARG A 9 -16.96 -7.10 -1.37
CA ARG A 9 -16.91 -6.26 -0.16
C ARG A 9 -16.01 -5.06 -0.42
N ARG A 10 -16.58 -3.86 -0.32
CA ARG A 10 -15.89 -2.62 -0.68
C ARG A 10 -15.78 -1.68 0.50
N PHE A 11 -14.65 -0.99 0.58
CA PHE A 11 -14.34 0.00 1.59
C PHE A 11 -13.84 1.27 0.92
N ASP A 12 -14.15 2.42 1.52
CA ASP A 12 -13.49 3.69 1.23
C ASP A 12 -12.58 4.04 2.42
N ALA A 13 -11.32 3.63 2.32
CA ALA A 13 -10.35 3.77 3.40
C ALA A 13 -9.59 5.09 3.31
N ARG A 14 -9.55 5.82 4.42
CA ARG A 14 -8.64 6.95 4.64
C ARG A 14 -7.46 6.52 5.49
N PHE A 15 -6.28 7.00 5.15
CA PHE A 15 -5.03 6.72 5.87
C PHE A 15 -4.62 7.96 6.65
N PHE A 16 -4.18 7.76 7.89
CA PHE A 16 -3.77 8.81 8.81
C PHE A 16 -2.35 8.52 9.29
N LEU A 17 -1.63 9.59 9.64
CA LEU A 17 -0.29 9.50 10.19
C LEU A 17 -0.23 10.34 11.47
N ALA A 18 0.34 9.76 12.53
CA ALA A 18 0.53 10.40 13.81
C ALA A 18 1.86 9.98 14.43
N ARG A 19 2.45 10.87 15.23
CA ARG A 19 3.61 10.53 16.06
C ARG A 19 3.14 9.75 17.29
N ALA A 20 3.70 8.57 17.51
CA ALA A 20 3.49 7.85 18.75
C ALA A 20 4.21 8.58 19.92
N PRO A 21 3.57 8.71 21.10
CA PRO A 21 4.23 9.04 22.35
C PRO A 21 5.51 8.22 22.58
N LEU A 22 6.49 8.85 23.22
CA LEU A 22 7.73 8.17 23.58
C LEU A 22 7.42 6.99 24.53
N GLY A 23 7.97 5.82 24.23
CA GLY A 23 7.79 4.63 25.07
C GLY A 23 6.44 3.92 24.90
N GLN A 24 5.64 4.27 23.89
CA GLN A 24 4.42 3.52 23.61
C GLN A 24 4.75 2.10 23.10
N GLU A 25 4.27 1.09 23.83
CA GLU A 25 4.27 -0.30 23.40
C GLU A 25 2.93 -0.64 22.73
N GLY A 26 2.96 -1.57 21.78
CA GLY A 26 1.75 -2.07 21.13
C GLY A 26 1.18 -3.25 21.90
N GLU A 27 -0.10 -3.17 22.28
CA GLU A 27 -0.84 -4.25 22.93
C GLU A 27 -1.99 -4.69 22.00
N SER A 28 -2.26 -5.99 21.95
CA SER A 28 -3.40 -6.57 21.24
C SER A 28 -4.49 -6.97 22.22
N ASP A 29 -5.75 -6.94 21.79
CA ASP A 29 -6.88 -7.49 22.56
C ASP A 29 -7.04 -9.01 22.41
N ASP A 30 -6.12 -9.65 21.67
CA ASP A 30 -6.08 -11.07 21.28
C ASP A 30 -7.34 -11.58 20.56
N ARG A 31 -8.23 -10.69 20.11
CA ARG A 31 -9.47 -11.03 19.40
C ARG A 31 -9.39 -10.70 17.92
N GLU A 32 -8.84 -9.55 17.57
CA GLU A 32 -8.79 -9.07 16.19
C GLU A 32 -7.40 -9.14 15.57
N ALA A 33 -6.35 -8.97 16.39
CA ALA A 33 -4.96 -9.00 15.93
C ALA A 33 -4.18 -10.13 16.58
N LEU A 34 -3.63 -11.02 15.76
CA LEU A 34 -2.83 -12.16 16.22
C LEU A 34 -1.42 -11.77 16.69
N LYS A 35 -0.89 -10.65 16.18
CA LYS A 35 0.45 -10.12 16.50
C LYS A 35 0.47 -8.61 16.35
N VAL A 36 1.12 -7.92 17.29
CA VAL A 36 1.38 -6.48 17.26
C VAL A 36 2.85 -6.26 17.61
N TYR A 37 3.56 -5.47 16.80
CA TYR A 37 4.96 -5.14 17.03
C TYR A 37 5.35 -3.86 16.27
N TRP A 38 6.42 -3.22 16.72
CA TRP A 38 7.03 -2.10 16.01
C TRP A 38 8.10 -2.58 15.04
N ALA A 39 8.05 -2.09 13.80
CA ALA A 39 9.05 -2.34 12.77
C ALA A 39 9.21 -1.12 11.86
N SER A 40 10.37 -0.98 11.24
CA SER A 40 10.56 0.04 10.21
C SER A 40 9.84 -0.35 8.91
N PRO A 41 9.42 0.63 8.08
CA PRO A 41 8.79 0.33 6.80
C PRO A 41 9.64 -0.56 5.89
N SER A 42 10.96 -0.32 5.85
CA SER A 42 11.89 -1.13 5.05
C SER A 42 11.96 -2.58 5.51
N GLN A 43 11.89 -2.85 6.82
CA GLN A 43 11.86 -4.21 7.35
C GLN A 43 10.59 -4.94 6.91
N LEU A 44 9.42 -4.31 7.02
CA LEU A 44 8.14 -4.92 6.62
C LEU A 44 8.09 -5.20 5.11
N LEU A 45 8.60 -4.30 4.27
CA LEU A 45 8.69 -4.54 2.83
C LEU A 45 9.64 -5.71 2.51
N ALA A 46 10.80 -5.79 3.17
CA ALA A 46 11.72 -6.91 3.01
C ALA A 46 11.11 -8.24 3.49
N GLU A 47 10.34 -8.21 4.57
CA GLU A 47 9.57 -9.35 5.08
C GLU A 47 8.51 -9.82 4.10
N CYS A 48 7.78 -8.89 3.48
CA CYS A 48 6.82 -9.19 2.44
C CYS A 48 7.51 -9.79 1.21
N GLN A 49 8.65 -9.21 0.80
CA GLN A 49 9.41 -9.69 -0.36
C GLN A 49 9.88 -11.14 -0.17
N ARG A 50 10.35 -11.52 1.03
CA ARG A 50 10.75 -12.89 1.36
C ARG A 50 9.59 -13.83 1.72
N GLY A 51 8.35 -13.34 1.70
CA GLY A 51 7.15 -14.13 2.02
C GLY A 51 6.92 -14.42 3.51
N ALA A 52 7.59 -13.69 4.41
CA ALA A 52 7.40 -13.84 5.85
C ALA A 52 6.08 -13.22 6.34
N ILE A 53 5.58 -12.19 5.64
CA ILE A 53 4.28 -11.56 5.89
C ILE A 53 3.58 -11.28 4.55
N THR A 54 2.27 -11.10 4.59
CA THR A 54 1.49 -10.63 3.44
C THR A 54 1.09 -9.19 3.66
N LEU A 55 1.43 -8.32 2.71
CA LEU A 55 0.95 -6.94 2.68
C LEU A 55 -0.04 -6.77 1.54
N PHE A 56 -1.22 -6.25 1.85
CA PHE A 56 -2.17 -5.83 0.83
C PHE A 56 -1.68 -4.53 0.15
N PRO A 57 -2.05 -4.30 -1.12
CA PRO A 57 -1.60 -3.16 -1.91
C PRO A 57 -1.68 -1.77 -1.24
N PRO A 58 -2.76 -1.40 -0.51
CA PRO A 58 -2.79 -0.11 0.18
C PRO A 58 -1.72 -0.01 1.28
N THR A 59 -1.55 -1.05 2.09
CA THR A 59 -0.54 -1.08 3.15
C THR A 59 0.87 -1.06 2.56
N HIS A 60 1.13 -1.90 1.54
CA HIS A 60 2.41 -1.93 0.85
C HIS A 60 2.79 -0.56 0.28
N ARG A 61 1.86 0.11 -0.42
CA ARG A 61 2.08 1.43 -1.01
C ARG A 61 2.36 2.50 0.05
N THR A 62 1.64 2.47 1.18
CA THR A 62 1.89 3.37 2.30
C THR A 62 3.29 3.16 2.88
N LEU A 63 3.74 1.92 3.01
CA LEU A 63 5.10 1.62 3.49
C LEU A 63 6.17 2.10 2.50
N GLU A 64 5.99 1.91 1.19
CA GLU A 64 6.91 2.45 0.18
C GLU A 64 7.02 3.99 0.26
N LEU A 65 5.91 4.69 0.50
CA LEU A 65 5.92 6.14 0.70
C LEU A 65 6.72 6.52 1.95
N LEU A 66 6.54 5.78 3.06
CA LEU A 66 7.23 6.03 4.32
C LEU A 66 8.74 5.72 4.25
N VAL A 67 9.18 4.76 3.43
CA VAL A 67 10.63 4.51 3.20
C VAL A 67 11.35 5.77 2.71
N GLY A 68 10.67 6.61 1.92
CA GLY A 68 11.22 7.89 1.45
C GLY A 68 11.46 8.92 2.57
N ALA A 69 10.84 8.74 3.74
CA ALA A 69 10.95 9.63 4.89
C ALA A 69 11.85 9.03 5.97
N ARG A 70 13.12 9.47 6.03
CA ARG A 70 14.12 8.94 6.98
C ARG A 70 13.98 9.43 8.42
N THR A 71 13.10 10.38 8.68
CA THR A 71 12.81 10.90 10.03
C THR A 71 11.31 11.05 10.23
N VAL A 72 10.88 11.10 11.50
CA VAL A 72 9.46 11.32 11.83
C VAL A 72 9.00 12.68 11.31
N GLU A 73 9.85 13.71 11.41
CA GLU A 73 9.57 15.05 10.91
C GLU A 73 9.33 15.03 9.40
N ALA A 74 10.18 14.33 8.63
CA ALA A 74 9.99 14.17 7.19
C ALA A 74 8.69 13.42 6.89
N ALA A 75 8.37 12.36 7.63
CA ALA A 75 7.14 11.59 7.45
C ALA A 75 5.90 12.44 7.70
N MET A 76 5.91 13.30 8.73
CA MET A 76 4.81 14.21 9.04
C MET A 76 4.58 15.29 7.97
N THR A 77 5.50 15.49 7.03
CA THR A 77 5.28 16.37 5.85
C THR A 77 4.61 15.66 4.68
N LEU A 78 4.50 14.33 4.69
CA LEU A 78 3.94 13.58 3.56
C LEU A 78 2.46 13.94 3.29
N PRO A 79 1.57 14.06 4.30
CA PRO A 79 0.16 14.33 4.03
C PRO A 79 -0.10 15.61 3.21
N SER A 80 0.72 16.66 3.37
CA SER A 80 0.59 17.91 2.60
C SER A 80 1.12 17.80 1.17
N ARG A 81 1.85 16.72 0.86
CA ARG A 81 2.45 16.44 -0.46
C ARG A 81 1.73 15.32 -1.22
N THR A 82 0.73 14.71 -0.61
CA THR A 82 -0.09 13.65 -1.21
C THR A 82 -1.44 14.21 -1.65
N THR A 83 -1.93 13.74 -2.80
CA THR A 83 -3.29 14.08 -3.26
C THR A 83 -4.35 13.39 -2.40
N LEU A 84 -5.51 14.03 -2.24
CA LEU A 84 -6.71 13.42 -1.66
C LEU A 84 -7.62 12.78 -2.71
N GLU A 85 -7.21 12.80 -3.99
CA GLU A 85 -7.94 12.11 -5.03
C GLU A 85 -8.00 10.59 -4.78
N VAL A 86 -9.13 9.99 -5.15
CA VAL A 86 -9.40 8.58 -4.86
C VAL A 86 -8.43 7.66 -5.61
N ILE A 87 -7.74 6.80 -4.88
CA ILE A 87 -7.07 5.64 -5.48
C ILE A 87 -8.08 4.49 -5.46
N CYS A 88 -8.72 4.22 -6.59
CA CYS A 88 -9.56 3.04 -6.81
C CYS A 88 -8.85 2.15 -7.84
N PRO A 89 -8.18 1.07 -7.43
CA PRO A 89 -7.53 0.18 -8.38
C PRO A 89 -8.54 -0.60 -9.22
N ARG A 90 -8.07 -1.14 -10.35
CA ARG A 90 -8.85 -2.00 -11.24
C ARG A 90 -8.13 -3.31 -11.51
N PHE A 91 -8.86 -4.41 -11.43
CA PHE A 91 -8.37 -5.69 -11.93
C PHE A 91 -8.41 -5.71 -13.46
N VAL A 92 -7.27 -6.03 -14.07
CA VAL A 92 -7.11 -6.23 -15.51
C VAL A 92 -6.44 -7.57 -15.76
N LEU A 93 -6.73 -8.19 -16.90
CA LEU A 93 -6.05 -9.40 -17.35
C LEU A 93 -4.96 -9.02 -18.34
N GLU A 94 -3.71 -9.37 -18.05
CA GLU A 94 -2.56 -9.13 -18.91
C GLU A 94 -1.78 -10.44 -19.09
N ALA A 95 -1.59 -10.87 -20.35
CA ALA A 95 -0.99 -12.16 -20.68
C ALA A 95 -1.62 -13.36 -19.91
N GLY A 96 -2.92 -13.28 -19.61
CA GLY A 96 -3.66 -14.30 -18.85
C GLY A 96 -3.52 -14.23 -17.33
N LEU A 97 -2.76 -13.26 -16.79
CA LEU A 97 -2.56 -13.08 -15.35
C LEU A 97 -3.36 -11.87 -14.82
N PRO A 98 -3.96 -11.97 -13.62
CA PRO A 98 -4.63 -10.84 -12.99
C PRO A 98 -3.60 -9.82 -12.48
N VAL A 99 -3.78 -8.57 -12.90
CA VAL A 99 -2.99 -7.41 -12.49
C VAL A 99 -3.94 -6.41 -11.83
N LEU A 100 -3.49 -5.82 -10.73
CA LEU A 100 -4.19 -4.72 -10.08
C LEU A 100 -3.57 -3.40 -10.55
N ALA A 101 -4.19 -2.75 -11.53
CA ALA A 101 -3.76 -1.47 -12.07
C ALA A 101 -4.22 -0.32 -11.17
N LEU A 102 -3.32 0.62 -10.87
CA LEU A 102 -3.62 1.85 -10.13
C LEU A 102 -3.85 3.02 -11.11
N PRO A 103 -4.49 4.12 -10.68
CA PRO A 103 -4.45 5.38 -11.42
C PRO A 103 -3.02 5.76 -11.81
N GLY A 104 -2.81 6.09 -13.08
CA GLY A 104 -1.49 6.29 -13.67
C GLY A 104 -1.00 5.13 -14.54
N ASP A 105 -1.58 3.94 -14.39
CA ASP A 105 -1.23 2.79 -15.22
C ASP A 105 -1.85 2.90 -16.64
N PRO A 106 -1.15 2.48 -17.71
CA PRO A 106 -1.72 2.45 -19.06
C PRO A 106 -3.02 1.65 -19.17
N ALA A 107 -3.18 0.58 -18.37
CA ALA A 107 -4.38 -0.25 -18.35
C ALA A 107 -5.52 0.33 -17.47
N HIS A 108 -5.29 1.43 -16.77
CA HIS A 108 -6.26 2.11 -15.93
C HIS A 108 -6.92 3.29 -16.67
N GLU A 109 -8.20 3.57 -16.42
CA GLU A 109 -8.91 4.68 -17.08
C GLU A 109 -8.34 6.06 -16.69
N VAL A 110 -8.08 6.27 -15.39
CA VAL A 110 -7.38 7.45 -14.89
C VAL A 110 -5.90 7.34 -15.23
N LYS A 111 -5.43 8.20 -16.13
CA LYS A 111 -4.04 8.20 -16.65
C LYS A 111 -3.05 8.98 -15.79
N THR A 112 -3.52 9.80 -14.86
CA THR A 112 -2.67 10.57 -13.95
C THR A 112 -2.35 9.75 -12.71
N PRO A 113 -1.06 9.53 -12.36
CA PRO A 113 -0.69 8.88 -11.12
C PRO A 113 -1.19 9.66 -9.90
N ARG A 114 -1.79 8.97 -8.94
CA ARG A 114 -2.28 9.55 -7.67
C ARG A 114 -1.37 9.25 -6.49
N ILE A 115 -0.39 8.37 -6.65
CA ILE A 115 0.58 8.04 -5.62
C ILE A 115 1.92 7.67 -6.29
N PRO A 116 3.07 8.08 -5.73
CA PRO A 116 4.36 7.71 -6.28
C PRO A 116 4.64 6.19 -6.23
N GLY A 117 5.52 5.75 -7.10
CA GLY A 117 6.00 4.36 -7.20
C GLY A 117 5.37 3.60 -8.35
N GLY A 118 5.35 2.27 -8.26
CA GLY A 118 4.81 1.40 -9.31
C GLY A 118 3.33 1.69 -9.59
N SER A 119 2.96 1.69 -10.87
CA SER A 119 1.58 1.93 -11.30
C SER A 119 0.68 0.69 -11.15
N ARG A 120 1.23 -0.47 -10.80
CA ARG A 120 0.47 -1.73 -10.72
C ARG A 120 1.01 -2.68 -9.66
N TYR A 121 0.17 -3.64 -9.30
CA TYR A 121 0.54 -4.80 -8.51
C TYR A 121 0.24 -6.10 -9.27
N VAL A 122 1.16 -7.06 -9.19
CA VAL A 122 0.96 -8.42 -9.67
C VAL A 122 0.91 -9.37 -8.49
N LEU A 123 0.03 -10.38 -8.56
CA LEU A 123 -0.02 -11.43 -7.54
C LEU A 123 0.94 -12.56 -7.95
N ASP A 124 2.01 -12.74 -7.18
CA ASP A 124 3.05 -13.74 -7.41
C ASP A 124 3.23 -14.56 -6.13
N ASP A 125 2.92 -15.87 -6.21
CA ASP A 125 3.01 -16.80 -5.07
C ASP A 125 2.35 -16.25 -3.79
N GLY A 126 1.09 -15.78 -3.93
CA GLY A 126 0.30 -15.20 -2.84
C GLY A 126 0.76 -13.82 -2.35
N ARG A 127 1.73 -13.18 -3.02
CA ARG A 127 2.29 -11.87 -2.63
C ARG A 127 1.97 -10.82 -3.67
N TRP A 128 1.60 -9.63 -3.20
CA TRP A 128 1.42 -8.46 -4.06
C TRP A 128 2.76 -7.79 -4.32
N ILE A 129 3.21 -7.81 -5.58
CA ILE A 129 4.48 -7.21 -5.99
C ILE A 129 4.22 -5.92 -6.76
N SER A 130 4.69 -4.80 -6.21
CA SER A 130 4.68 -3.48 -6.84
C SER A 130 5.57 -3.48 -8.09
N ARG A 131 5.04 -3.05 -9.24
CA ARG A 131 5.77 -2.97 -10.51
C ARG A 131 5.44 -1.66 -11.23
N ASN A 132 6.38 -1.19 -12.03
CA ASN A 132 6.10 -0.19 -13.07
C ASN A 132 5.34 -0.87 -14.22
N SER A 133 4.56 -0.12 -14.98
CA SER A 133 4.00 -0.64 -16.22
C SER A 133 5.12 -1.02 -17.20
N PRO A 134 4.94 -2.08 -18.01
CA PRO A 134 5.79 -2.31 -19.17
C PRO A 134 5.78 -1.07 -20.06
N SER A 135 6.95 -0.74 -20.61
CA SER A 135 7.13 0.35 -21.57
C SER A 135 6.46 0.04 -22.90
#